data_AF-A0A4Z1B7X3-F1
#
_entry.id   AF-A0A4Z1B7X3-F1
#
_cell.length_a   1.000
_cell.length_b   1.000
_cell.length_c   1.000
_cell.angle_alpha   90.00
_cell.angle_beta   90.00
_cell.angle_gamma   90.00
#
_symmetry.space_group_name_H-M   'P 1'
#
loop_
_entity.id
_entity.type
_entity.pdbx_description
1 polymer ?
#
loop_
_entity_poly.entity_id
_entity_poly.type
_entity_poly.pdbx_seq_one_letter_code
_entity_poly.pdbx_strand_id
1 'polypeptide(L)'
;MYVERKPSLYIEELRSEFKDSLNHFKDGDEAFDRLIGFVELDHLYSSALKEICTKLDILDDNFNHVYKHNPIHHMERRVKEMNSLVKKLQRKNLPVSAESAKENILDIAGIRVVCNYLEDIYVIEKMLLKQEDVKLLKRKDYIKQPKENGYRSLHLVVSIPVFLADRVEVTPVEIQIRTIGMDMWASLEHKIRYKNNTNTEDYKDRLKECALEITDIEAKMQVIHSEISNREME
;
A
#
# COMPACT_ATOMS: atom_id res chain seq x y z
N MET A 1 7.66 -22.92 -18.13
CA MET A 1 7.38 -21.69 -17.35
C MET A 1 8.72 -21.17 -16.87
N TYR A 2 9.20 -20.06 -17.44
CA TYR A 2 10.45 -19.44 -16.97
C TYR A 2 10.13 -18.60 -15.75
N VAL A 3 10.78 -18.88 -14.63
CA VAL A 3 10.69 -18.01 -13.45
C VAL A 3 11.69 -16.89 -13.68
N GLU A 4 11.21 -15.67 -13.93
CA GLU A 4 12.07 -14.49 -13.88
C GLU A 4 12.66 -14.35 -12.48
N ARG A 5 13.97 -14.53 -12.37
CA ARG A 5 14.72 -14.36 -11.12
C ARG A 5 15.24 -12.93 -11.07
N LYS A 6 14.69 -12.10 -10.18
CA LYS A 6 15.41 -10.90 -9.74
C LYS A 6 16.71 -11.34 -9.05
N PRO A 7 17.81 -10.57 -9.16
CA PRO A 7 19.02 -10.88 -8.40
C PRO A 7 18.67 -10.96 -6.91
N SER A 8 18.87 -12.14 -6.33
CA SER A 8 18.74 -12.35 -4.90
C SER A 8 19.98 -11.79 -4.23
N LEU A 9 19.81 -10.87 -3.27
CA LEU A 9 20.90 -10.49 -2.38
C LEU A 9 21.18 -11.68 -1.47
N TYR A 10 22.33 -12.34 -1.65
CA TYR A 10 22.79 -13.38 -0.74
C TYR A 10 23.39 -12.69 0.49
N ILE A 11 22.71 -12.85 1.63
CA ILE A 11 23.11 -12.23 2.90
C ILE A 11 24.55 -12.62 3.29
N GLU A 12 24.97 -13.85 2.99
CA GLU A 12 26.33 -14.32 3.25
C GLU A 12 27.38 -13.64 2.35
N GLU A 13 27.07 -13.40 1.08
CA GLU A 13 27.96 -12.70 0.14
C GLU A 13 28.09 -11.21 0.53
N LEU A 14 26.97 -10.56 0.87
CA LEU A 14 26.97 -9.21 1.42
C LEU A 14 27.83 -9.10 2.68
N ARG A 15 27.75 -10.10 3.57
CA ARG A 15 28.55 -10.13 4.79
C ARG A 15 30.03 -10.24 4.49
N SER A 16 30.41 -11.02 3.48
CA SER A 16 31.79 -11.13 3.03
C SER A 16 32.29 -9.83 2.41
N GLU A 17 31.50 -9.19 1.54
CA GLU A 17 31.88 -7.96 0.83
C GLU A 17 32.00 -6.74 1.75
N PHE A 18 31.11 -6.62 2.74
CA PHE A 18 31.10 -5.47 3.65
C PHE A 18 32.04 -5.64 4.85
N LYS A 19 32.47 -6.87 5.18
CA LYS A 19 33.36 -7.13 6.32
C LYS A 19 34.65 -6.31 6.29
N ASP A 20 35.27 -6.22 5.11
CA ASP A 20 36.52 -5.50 4.92
C ASP A 20 36.35 -3.98 5.11
N SER A 21 35.18 -3.44 4.78
CA SER A 21 34.83 -2.02 4.95
C SER A 21 34.40 -1.69 6.39
N LEU A 22 33.82 -2.65 7.12
CA LEU A 22 33.28 -2.47 8.46
C LEU A 22 34.33 -2.56 9.57
N ASN A 23 35.46 -3.22 9.33
CA ASN A 23 36.59 -3.32 10.28
C ASN A 23 37.16 -1.96 10.72
N HIS A 24 36.80 -0.85 10.05
CA HIS A 24 37.17 0.52 10.42
C HIS A 24 36.21 1.21 11.39
N PHE A 25 35.05 0.63 11.70
CA PHE A 25 34.05 1.20 12.60
C PHE A 25 33.97 0.43 13.91
N LYS A 26 34.03 1.15 15.04
CA LYS A 26 33.98 0.56 16.40
C LYS A 26 32.69 -0.24 16.69
N ASP A 27 31.62 -0.02 15.93
CA ASP A 27 30.32 -0.69 16.03
C ASP A 27 29.88 -1.32 14.68
N GLY A 28 30.84 -1.71 13.83
CA GLY A 28 30.57 -2.19 12.47
C GLY A 28 29.66 -3.42 12.41
N ASP A 29 29.85 -4.37 13.31
CA ASP A 29 29.06 -5.62 13.33
C ASP A 29 27.59 -5.37 13.71
N GLU A 30 27.31 -4.55 14.74
CA GLU A 30 25.92 -4.21 15.11
C GLU A 30 25.21 -3.41 14.00
N ALA A 31 25.92 -2.48 13.36
CA ALA A 31 25.35 -1.69 12.26
C ALA A 31 25.02 -2.59 11.06
N PHE A 32 25.87 -3.58 10.80
CA PHE A 32 25.65 -4.55 9.73
C PHE A 32 24.50 -5.51 10.03
N ASP A 33 24.41 -6.05 11.25
CA ASP A 33 23.31 -6.91 11.66
C ASP A 33 21.96 -6.18 11.56
N ARG A 34 21.92 -4.89 11.92
CA ARG A 34 20.72 -4.05 11.69
C ARG A 34 20.38 -3.91 10.21
N LEU A 35 21.37 -3.71 9.35
CA LEU A 35 21.17 -3.61 7.90
C LEU A 35 20.57 -4.92 7.35
N ILE A 36 21.13 -6.07 7.74
CA ILE A 36 20.60 -7.38 7.34
C ILE A 36 19.15 -7.55 7.80
N GLY A 37 18.82 -7.18 9.05
CA GLY A 37 17.45 -7.22 9.53
C GLY A 37 16.48 -6.40 8.67
N PHE A 38 16.89 -5.22 8.19
CA PHE A 38 16.05 -4.42 7.27
C PHE A 38 15.92 -5.04 5.88
N VAL A 39 16.95 -5.72 5.37
CA VAL A 39 16.89 -6.44 4.09
C VAL A 39 15.95 -7.64 4.17
N GLU A 40 16.01 -8.42 5.25
CA GLU A 40 15.07 -9.52 5.49
C GLU A 40 13.63 -9.02 5.61
N LEU A 41 13.44 -7.89 6.29
CA LEU A 41 12.15 -7.23 6.42
C LEU A 41 11.62 -6.77 5.05
N ASP A 42 12.45 -6.15 4.20
CA ASP A 42 12.04 -5.82 2.82
C ASP A 42 11.58 -7.07 2.05
N HIS A 43 12.35 -8.15 2.12
CA HIS A 43 12.02 -9.41 1.46
C HIS A 43 10.68 -10.00 1.93
N LEU A 44 10.46 -10.07 3.25
CA LEU A 44 9.21 -10.57 3.84
C LEU A 44 8.00 -9.74 3.39
N TYR A 45 8.09 -8.41 3.50
CA TYR A 45 6.98 -7.52 3.15
C TYR A 45 6.74 -7.46 1.63
N SER A 46 7.79 -7.61 0.82
CA SER A 46 7.66 -7.78 -0.64
C SER A 46 6.92 -9.07 -1.00
N SER A 47 7.15 -10.15 -0.26
CA SER A 47 6.40 -11.41 -0.41
C SER A 47 4.95 -11.27 0.04
N ALA A 48 4.68 -10.58 1.16
CA ALA A 48 3.31 -10.25 1.58
C ALA A 48 2.54 -9.45 0.52
N LEU A 49 3.21 -8.50 -0.16
CA LEU A 49 2.58 -7.76 -1.26
C LEU A 49 2.21 -8.67 -2.43
N LYS A 50 3.01 -9.68 -2.76
CA LYS A 50 2.66 -10.63 -3.84
C LYS A 50 1.40 -11.41 -3.50
N GLU A 51 1.30 -11.93 -2.29
CA GLU A 51 0.10 -12.65 -1.81
C GLU A 51 -1.17 -11.80 -1.91
N ILE A 52 -1.11 -10.55 -1.42
CA ILE A 52 -2.25 -9.62 -1.52
C ILE A 52 -2.56 -9.25 -2.98
N CYS A 53 -1.55 -8.99 -3.81
CA CYS A 53 -1.75 -8.70 -5.23
C CYS A 53 -2.48 -9.86 -5.92
N THR A 54 -1.99 -11.10 -5.74
CA THR A 54 -2.62 -12.28 -6.35
C THR A 54 -4.06 -12.45 -5.88
N LYS A 55 -4.35 -12.26 -4.59
CA LYS A 55 -5.74 -12.29 -4.07
C LYS A 55 -6.62 -11.24 -4.73
N LEU A 56 -6.13 -10.01 -4.91
CA LEU A 56 -6.88 -8.92 -5.54
C LEU A 56 -7.08 -9.13 -7.04
N ASP A 57 -6.06 -9.58 -7.76
CA ASP A 57 -6.13 -9.92 -9.19
C ASP A 57 -7.20 -11.01 -9.43
N ILE A 58 -7.19 -12.08 -8.63
CA ILE A 58 -8.19 -13.16 -8.73
C ILE A 58 -9.60 -12.64 -8.44
N LEU A 59 -9.76 -11.74 -7.46
CA LEU A 59 -11.06 -11.15 -7.15
C LEU A 59 -11.57 -10.28 -8.30
N ASP A 60 -10.71 -9.48 -8.93
CA ASP A 60 -11.07 -8.64 -10.07
C ASP A 60 -11.47 -9.47 -11.28
N ASP A 61 -10.64 -10.47 -11.65
CA ASP A 61 -10.89 -11.37 -12.77
C ASP A 61 -12.19 -12.15 -12.60
N ASN A 62 -12.42 -12.71 -11.40
CA ASN A 62 -13.64 -13.46 -11.11
C ASN A 62 -14.87 -12.54 -11.10
N PHE A 63 -14.74 -11.30 -10.60
CA PHE A 63 -15.85 -10.35 -10.63
C PHE A 63 -16.23 -10.00 -12.07
N ASN A 64 -15.24 -9.78 -12.95
CA ASN A 64 -15.48 -9.55 -14.37
C ASN A 64 -16.11 -10.78 -15.05
N HIS A 65 -15.68 -11.99 -14.72
CA HIS A 65 -16.29 -13.20 -15.27
C HIS A 65 -17.79 -13.32 -14.95
N VAL A 66 -18.19 -12.95 -13.73
CA VAL A 66 -19.58 -13.10 -13.25
C VAL A 66 -20.45 -11.90 -13.62
N TYR A 67 -19.91 -10.68 -13.54
CA TYR A 67 -20.68 -9.44 -13.66
C TYR A 67 -20.29 -8.56 -14.85
N LYS A 68 -19.36 -9.01 -15.72
CA LYS A 68 -18.85 -8.26 -16.89
C LYS A 68 -18.31 -6.87 -16.55
N HIS A 69 -17.80 -6.70 -15.33
CA HIS A 69 -17.25 -5.46 -14.81
C HIS A 69 -15.95 -5.72 -14.08
N ASN A 70 -14.91 -4.92 -14.33
CA ASN A 70 -13.68 -4.97 -13.54
C ASN A 70 -13.74 -3.86 -12.47
N PRO A 71 -13.84 -4.17 -11.18
CA PRO A 71 -13.80 -3.15 -10.14
C PRO A 71 -12.44 -2.45 -10.02
N ILE A 72 -11.33 -3.12 -10.35
CA ILE A 72 -9.97 -2.57 -10.28
C ILE A 72 -9.56 -2.04 -11.66
N HIS A 73 -9.17 -0.76 -11.71
CA HIS A 73 -8.51 -0.19 -12.90
C HIS A 73 -7.03 -0.56 -12.93
N HIS A 74 -6.31 -0.35 -11.82
CA HIS A 74 -4.92 -0.74 -11.68
C HIS A 74 -4.49 -0.80 -10.21
N MET A 75 -3.35 -1.42 -9.96
CA MET A 75 -2.73 -1.47 -8.63
C MET A 75 -1.29 -0.99 -8.66
N GLU A 76 -0.89 -0.27 -7.62
CA GLU A 76 0.51 0.09 -7.37
C GLU A 76 0.96 -0.52 -6.05
N ARG A 77 2.14 -1.12 -6.03
CA ARG A 77 2.72 -1.71 -4.81
C ARG A 77 4.07 -1.09 -4.48
N ARG A 78 4.34 -0.93 -3.20
CA ARG A 78 5.64 -0.48 -2.71
C ARG A 78 5.96 -1.09 -1.36
N VAL A 79 7.23 -1.43 -1.16
CA VAL A 79 7.79 -1.60 0.17
C VAL A 79 8.41 -0.27 0.59
N LYS A 80 8.28 0.09 1.87
CA LYS A 80 8.78 1.35 2.39
C LYS A 80 10.32 1.33 2.41
N GLU A 81 10.92 2.27 1.69
CA GLU A 81 12.36 2.50 1.70
C GLU A 81 12.92 2.58 3.13
N MET A 82 14.06 1.92 3.36
CA MET A 82 14.71 1.84 4.68
C MET A 82 14.90 3.22 5.31
N ASN A 83 15.39 4.20 4.54
CA ASN A 83 15.56 5.58 5.03
C ASN A 83 14.25 6.21 5.51
N SER A 84 13.13 5.92 4.85
CA SER A 84 11.81 6.41 5.27
C SER A 84 11.27 5.65 6.49
N LEU A 85 11.61 4.37 6.63
CA LEU A 85 11.27 3.55 7.78
C LEU A 85 12.02 4.00 9.04
N VAL A 86 13.34 4.20 8.95
CA VAL A 86 14.18 4.70 10.05
C VAL A 86 13.69 6.08 10.52
N LYS A 87 13.44 7.02 9.60
CA LYS A 87 12.86 8.34 9.94
C LYS A 87 11.52 8.20 10.66
N LYS A 88 10.70 7.22 10.28
CA LYS A 88 9.39 6.99 10.90
C LYS A 88 9.51 6.40 12.31
N LEU A 89 10.46 5.50 12.54
CA LEU A 89 10.79 4.96 13.87
C LEU A 89 11.28 6.07 14.79
N GLN A 90 12.23 6.88 14.32
CA GLN A 90 12.77 8.03 15.07
C GLN A 90 11.67 9.05 15.43
N ARG A 91 10.81 9.41 14.47
CA ARG A 91 9.68 10.32 14.74
C ARG A 91 8.69 9.77 15.78
N LYS A 92 8.61 8.44 15.92
CA LYS A 92 7.77 7.75 16.90
C LYS A 92 8.52 7.45 18.21
N ASN A 93 9.77 7.88 18.36
CA ASN A 93 10.65 7.55 19.48
C ASN A 93 10.77 6.03 19.73
N LEU A 94 10.85 5.25 18.64
CA LEU A 94 11.02 3.80 18.69
C LEU A 94 12.46 3.39 18.41
N PRO A 95 12.92 2.23 18.95
CA PRO A 95 14.23 1.68 18.60
C PRO A 95 14.39 1.49 17.09
N VAL A 96 15.57 1.79 16.56
CA VAL A 96 15.90 1.58 15.15
C VAL A 96 16.38 0.14 14.96
N SER A 97 15.42 -0.78 14.87
CA SER A 97 15.66 -2.21 14.60
C SER A 97 14.54 -2.78 13.73
N ALA A 98 14.80 -3.94 13.12
CA ALA A 98 13.82 -4.63 12.28
C ALA A 98 12.63 -5.15 13.08
N GLU A 99 12.88 -5.62 14.31
CA GLU A 99 11.86 -6.12 15.24
C GLU A 99 10.91 -4.99 15.63
N SER A 100 11.47 -3.86 16.06
CA SER A 100 10.72 -2.64 16.39
C SER A 100 9.88 -2.16 15.20
N ALA A 101 10.44 -2.20 13.99
CA ALA A 101 9.71 -1.87 12.77
C ALA A 101 8.53 -2.82 12.52
N LYS A 102 8.75 -4.13 12.61
CA LYS A 102 7.74 -5.17 12.37
C LYS A 102 6.57 -5.07 13.35
N GLU A 103 6.83 -4.75 14.61
CA GLU A 103 5.80 -4.65 15.65
C GLU A 103 4.98 -3.35 15.57
N ASN A 104 5.61 -2.23 15.20
CA ASN A 104 5.02 -0.91 15.40
C ASN A 104 4.61 -0.19 14.11
N ILE A 105 5.10 -0.64 12.95
CA ILE A 105 4.90 0.04 11.66
C ILE A 105 4.08 -0.83 10.71
N LEU A 106 2.80 -0.48 10.58
CA LEU A 106 1.83 -1.27 9.80
C LEU A 106 1.84 -0.98 8.28
N ASP A 107 2.56 0.05 7.82
CA ASP A 107 2.63 0.51 6.42
C ASP A 107 4.03 0.27 5.80
N ILE A 108 4.70 -0.80 6.21
CA ILE A 108 5.95 -1.24 5.57
C ILE A 108 5.62 -1.76 4.16
N ALA A 109 4.67 -2.68 4.04
CA ALA A 109 4.03 -3.03 2.77
C ALA A 109 2.83 -2.11 2.54
N GLY A 110 2.83 -1.43 1.39
CA GLY A 110 1.71 -0.62 0.95
C GLY A 110 1.28 -1.01 -0.46
N ILE A 111 0.00 -1.29 -0.64
CA ILE A 111 -0.64 -1.44 -1.94
C ILE A 111 -1.71 -0.37 -2.10
N ARG A 112 -1.78 0.20 -3.30
CA ARG A 112 -2.83 1.10 -3.74
C ARG A 112 -3.68 0.36 -4.75
N VAL A 113 -4.98 0.33 -4.51
CA VAL A 113 -5.96 -0.23 -5.43
C VAL A 113 -6.78 0.93 -5.96
N VAL A 114 -6.65 1.21 -7.25
CA VAL A 114 -7.41 2.26 -7.93
C VAL A 114 -8.58 1.59 -8.64
N CYS A 115 -9.79 1.93 -8.21
CA CYS A 115 -11.05 1.40 -8.71
C CYS A 115 -11.67 2.30 -9.78
N ASN A 116 -12.48 1.71 -10.66
CA ASN A 116 -13.19 2.44 -11.70
C ASN A 116 -14.28 3.35 -11.12
N TYR A 117 -15.08 2.82 -10.19
CA TYR A 117 -16.18 3.57 -9.58
C TYR A 117 -16.12 3.58 -8.04
N LEU A 118 -16.99 4.38 -7.43
CA LEU A 118 -17.01 4.60 -5.98
C LEU A 118 -17.48 3.34 -5.23
N GLU A 119 -18.49 2.65 -5.74
CA GLU A 119 -19.04 1.45 -5.13
C GLU A 119 -18.04 0.28 -5.15
N ASP A 120 -17.22 0.19 -6.20
CA ASP A 120 -16.17 -0.82 -6.36
C ASP A 120 -15.21 -0.86 -5.17
N ILE A 121 -14.95 0.29 -4.55
CA ILE A 121 -14.09 0.39 -3.36
C ILE A 121 -14.61 -0.52 -2.23
N TYR A 122 -15.92 -0.45 -1.97
CA TYR A 122 -16.56 -1.22 -0.91
C TYR A 122 -16.82 -2.67 -1.32
N VAL A 123 -16.98 -2.93 -2.63
CA VAL A 123 -17.03 -4.29 -3.18
C VAL A 123 -15.70 -5.01 -2.96
N ILE A 124 -14.58 -4.39 -3.32
CA ILE A 124 -13.23 -4.93 -3.09
C ILE A 124 -12.96 -5.15 -1.60
N GLU A 125 -13.27 -4.17 -0.74
CA GLU A 125 -13.16 -4.32 0.72
C GLU A 125 -13.92 -5.55 1.20
N LYS A 126 -15.20 -5.69 0.82
CA LYS A 126 -16.06 -6.78 1.28
C LYS A 126 -15.58 -8.14 0.79
N MET A 127 -15.12 -8.24 -0.46
CA MET A 127 -14.63 -9.50 -1.02
C MET A 127 -13.31 -9.92 -0.38
N LEU A 128 -12.39 -8.98 -0.18
CA LEU A 128 -11.10 -9.28 0.43
C LEU A 128 -11.24 -9.73 1.89
N LEU A 129 -12.08 -9.03 2.68
CA LEU A 129 -12.28 -9.34 4.10
C LEU A 129 -13.13 -10.59 4.36
N LYS A 130 -13.72 -11.19 3.32
CA LYS A 130 -14.41 -12.49 3.43
C LYS A 130 -13.46 -13.68 3.39
N GLN A 131 -12.22 -13.49 2.94
CA GLN A 131 -11.24 -14.57 2.88
C GLN A 131 -10.80 -14.95 4.30
N GLU A 132 -10.78 -16.26 4.60
CA GLU A 132 -10.55 -16.78 5.96
C GLU A 132 -9.16 -16.44 6.53
N ASP A 133 -8.17 -16.31 5.64
CA ASP A 133 -6.77 -16.02 5.97
C ASP A 133 -6.43 -14.52 5.96
N VAL A 134 -7.41 -13.65 5.70
CA VAL A 134 -7.26 -12.19 5.72
C VAL A 134 -7.90 -11.63 7.00
N LYS A 135 -7.09 -11.07 7.90
CA LYS A 135 -7.61 -10.45 9.13
C LYS A 135 -7.50 -8.93 9.09
N LEU A 136 -8.60 -8.24 9.35
CA LEU A 136 -8.62 -6.79 9.47
C LEU A 136 -7.97 -6.36 10.79
N LEU A 137 -6.87 -5.59 10.71
CA LEU A 137 -6.21 -4.99 11.86
C LEU A 137 -6.68 -3.55 12.10
N LYS A 138 -6.96 -2.80 11.02
CA LYS A 138 -7.35 -1.39 11.12
C LYS A 138 -8.15 -0.95 9.90
N ARG A 139 -9.17 -0.11 10.12
CA ARG A 139 -9.98 0.50 9.05
C ARG A 139 -10.10 2.00 9.28
N LYS A 140 -9.88 2.80 8.24
CA LYS A 140 -10.11 4.25 8.24
C LYS A 140 -10.76 4.66 6.92
N ASP A 141 -11.93 5.25 7.00
CA ASP A 141 -12.76 5.58 5.85
C ASP A 141 -12.74 7.09 5.59
N TYR A 142 -11.72 7.56 4.85
CA TYR A 142 -11.61 8.96 4.47
C TYR A 142 -12.54 9.35 3.31
N ILE A 143 -13.34 8.40 2.79
CA ILE A 143 -14.36 8.69 1.80
C ILE A 143 -15.59 9.25 2.50
N LYS A 144 -16.02 8.60 3.60
CA LYS A 144 -17.12 9.06 4.46
C LYS A 144 -16.73 10.24 5.34
N GLN A 145 -15.48 10.26 5.83
CA GLN A 145 -14.94 11.33 6.66
C GLN A 145 -13.66 11.89 6.01
N PRO A 146 -13.78 12.73 4.96
CA PRO A 146 -12.63 13.33 4.30
C PRO A 146 -11.76 14.11 5.28
N LYS A 147 -10.45 14.15 5.00
CA LYS A 147 -9.57 15.05 5.75
C LYS A 147 -9.89 16.50 5.41
N GLU A 148 -9.46 17.41 6.28
CA GLU A 148 -9.66 18.86 6.11
C GLU A 148 -9.16 19.39 4.76
N ASN A 149 -8.06 18.82 4.26
CA ASN A 149 -7.48 19.19 2.96
C ASN A 149 -8.24 18.64 1.74
N GLY A 150 -9.31 17.87 1.91
CA GLY A 150 -10.07 17.25 0.83
C GLY A 150 -9.64 15.82 0.47
N TYR A 151 -8.65 15.26 1.15
CA TYR A 151 -8.18 13.89 0.88
C TYR A 151 -9.26 12.83 1.16
N ARG A 152 -9.48 11.94 0.19
CA ARG A 152 -10.41 10.82 0.23
C ARG A 152 -9.71 9.52 -0.19
N SER A 153 -9.93 8.44 0.57
CA SER A 153 -9.51 7.06 0.28
C SER A 153 -9.97 6.15 1.42
N LEU A 154 -10.24 4.88 1.14
CA LEU A 154 -10.44 3.86 2.17
C LEU A 154 -9.10 3.21 2.52
N HIS A 155 -8.69 3.27 3.78
CA HIS A 155 -7.45 2.64 4.26
C HIS A 155 -7.79 1.43 5.11
N LEU A 156 -7.29 0.28 4.69
CA LEU A 156 -7.33 -0.97 5.43
C LEU A 156 -5.90 -1.34 5.81
N VAL A 157 -5.71 -1.85 7.02
CA VAL A 157 -4.53 -2.65 7.35
C VAL A 157 -5.05 -4.05 7.59
N VAL A 158 -4.56 -4.99 6.79
CA VAL A 158 -4.88 -6.42 6.94
C VAL A 158 -3.63 -7.19 7.28
N SER A 159 -3.75 -8.32 7.95
CA SER A 159 -2.65 -9.29 8.08
C SER A 159 -2.94 -10.55 7.29
N ILE A 160 -1.91 -11.10 6.67
CA ILE A 160 -1.96 -12.35 5.92
C ILE A 160 -0.77 -13.25 6.29
N PRO A 161 -0.93 -14.58 6.21
CA PRO A 161 0.18 -15.51 6.36
C PRO A 161 1.10 -15.46 5.13
N VAL A 162 2.40 -15.39 5.36
CA VAL A 162 3.44 -15.54 4.33
C VAL A 162 4.21 -16.81 4.62
N PHE A 163 4.16 -17.77 3.70
CA PHE A 163 4.84 -19.06 3.83
C PHE A 163 6.27 -18.93 3.29
N LEU A 164 7.24 -18.85 4.20
CA LEU A 164 8.68 -18.86 3.88
C LEU A 164 9.22 -20.30 3.87
N ALA A 165 10.49 -20.46 3.51
CA ALA A 165 11.12 -21.77 3.38
C ALA A 165 11.14 -22.59 4.68
N ASP A 166 11.26 -21.92 5.83
CA ASP A 166 11.48 -22.53 7.14
C ASP A 166 10.40 -22.18 8.17
N ARG A 167 9.52 -21.21 7.87
CA ARG A 167 8.53 -20.69 8.82
C ARG A 167 7.36 -20.01 8.12
N VAL A 168 6.33 -19.69 8.90
CA VAL A 168 5.19 -18.87 8.46
C VAL A 168 5.19 -17.55 9.23
N GLU A 169 5.03 -16.45 8.51
CA GLU A 169 5.04 -15.10 9.08
C GLU A 169 3.72 -14.38 8.80
N VAL A 170 2.99 -14.03 9.86
CA VAL A 170 1.75 -13.23 9.72
C VAL A 170 2.14 -11.76 9.61
N THR A 171 1.94 -11.19 8.43
CA THR A 171 2.53 -9.89 8.04
C THR A 171 1.44 -8.87 7.71
N PRO A 172 1.51 -7.64 8.27
CA PRO A 172 0.55 -6.59 7.97
C PRO A 172 0.82 -5.94 6.60
N VAL A 173 -0.25 -5.59 5.88
CA VAL A 173 -0.22 -4.86 4.61
C VAL A 173 -1.22 -3.71 4.69
N GLU A 174 -0.77 -2.49 4.40
CA GLU A 174 -1.65 -1.34 4.24
C GLU A 174 -2.19 -1.30 2.81
N ILE A 175 -3.52 -1.32 2.68
CA ILE A 175 -4.26 -1.27 1.43
C ILE A 175 -5.00 0.07 1.37
N GLN A 176 -4.65 0.89 0.38
CA GLN A 176 -5.31 2.17 0.12
C GLN A 176 -6.19 2.04 -1.13
N ILE A 177 -7.49 1.91 -0.93
CA ILE A 177 -8.47 1.76 -1.98
C ILE A 177 -9.08 3.13 -2.30
N ARG A 178 -9.16 3.49 -3.57
CA ARG A 178 -9.59 4.83 -4.03
C ARG A 178 -10.12 4.76 -5.47
N THR A 179 -10.84 5.78 -5.92
CA THR A 179 -11.21 5.93 -7.33
C THR A 179 -10.08 6.56 -8.14
N ILE A 180 -10.21 6.56 -9.47
CA ILE A 180 -9.28 7.23 -10.40
C ILE A 180 -9.17 8.73 -10.06
N GLY A 181 -10.29 9.42 -9.83
CA GLY A 181 -10.31 10.84 -9.49
C GLY A 181 -9.65 11.13 -8.14
N MET A 182 -9.90 10.29 -7.12
CA MET A 182 -9.20 10.39 -5.84
C MET A 182 -7.68 10.20 -5.99
N ASP A 183 -7.23 9.29 -6.86
CA ASP A 183 -5.80 9.09 -7.09
C ASP A 183 -5.15 10.26 -7.82
N MET A 184 -5.82 10.79 -8.85
CA MET A 184 -5.39 11.98 -9.56
C MET A 184 -5.20 13.16 -8.60
N TRP A 185 -6.19 13.40 -7.74
CA TRP A 185 -6.15 14.45 -6.73
C TRP A 185 -5.01 14.24 -5.72
N ALA A 186 -4.90 13.03 -5.16
CA ALA A 186 -3.89 12.72 -4.15
C ALA A 186 -2.46 12.83 -4.70
N SER A 187 -2.26 12.48 -5.98
CA SER A 187 -0.98 12.61 -6.67
C SER A 187 -0.56 14.07 -6.81
N LEU A 188 -1.50 14.97 -7.12
CA LEU A 188 -1.24 16.41 -7.19
C LEU A 188 -0.94 17.00 -5.81
N GLU A 189 -1.76 16.69 -4.80
CA GLU A 189 -1.54 17.15 -3.41
C GLU A 189 -0.18 16.72 -2.89
N HIS A 190 0.19 15.46 -3.13
CA HIS A 190 1.48 14.92 -2.70
C HIS A 190 2.65 15.65 -3.39
N LYS A 191 2.54 15.95 -4.69
CA LYS A 191 3.58 16.67 -5.42
C LYS A 191 3.76 18.09 -4.88
N ILE A 192 2.66 18.79 -4.58
CA ILE A 192 2.68 20.14 -4.00
C ILE A 192 3.30 20.10 -2.60
N ARG A 193 2.95 19.12 -1.76
CA ARG A 193 3.48 19.04 -0.39
C ARG A 193 4.97 18.69 -0.32
N TYR A 194 5.50 17.91 -1.27
CA TYR A 194 6.87 17.38 -1.19
C TYR A 194 7.90 18.06 -2.10
N LYS A 195 7.52 18.64 -3.23
CA LYS A 195 8.48 19.23 -4.19
C LYS A 195 8.52 20.76 -4.18
N ASN A 196 7.56 21.39 -3.55
CA ASN A 196 7.47 22.83 -3.48
C ASN A 196 7.91 23.29 -2.08
N ASN A 197 9.04 24.01 -2.01
CA ASN A 197 9.38 24.88 -0.86
C ASN A 197 8.40 26.07 -0.73
N THR A 198 7.30 26.05 -1.48
CA THR A 198 6.26 27.07 -1.50
C THR A 198 5.24 26.82 -0.41
N ASN A 199 4.61 27.89 0.05
CA ASN A 199 3.57 27.87 1.06
C ASN A 199 2.39 27.01 0.57
N THR A 200 2.25 25.79 1.10
CA THR A 200 1.17 24.86 0.72
C THR A 200 -0.23 25.44 0.94
N GLU A 201 -0.33 26.49 1.75
CA GLU A 201 -1.57 27.17 2.09
C GLU A 201 -2.22 27.84 0.88
N ASP A 202 -1.44 28.36 -0.08
CA ASP A 202 -1.94 29.10 -1.24
C ASP A 202 -2.80 28.23 -2.18
N TYR A 203 -2.62 26.90 -2.12
CA TYR A 203 -3.35 25.94 -2.95
C TYR A 203 -4.39 25.15 -2.17
N LYS A 204 -4.49 25.32 -0.84
CA LYS A 204 -5.33 24.48 0.03
C LYS A 204 -6.80 24.57 -0.37
N ASP A 205 -7.32 25.78 -0.55
CA ASP A 205 -8.72 26.00 -0.90
C ASP A 205 -9.03 25.48 -2.32
N ARG A 206 -8.16 25.77 -3.28
CA ARG A 206 -8.28 25.28 -4.67
C ARG A 206 -8.22 23.76 -4.75
N LEU A 207 -7.32 23.12 -4.00
CA LEU A 207 -7.25 21.67 -3.93
C LEU A 207 -8.55 21.11 -3.34
N LYS A 208 -9.09 21.74 -2.30
CA LYS A 208 -10.35 21.31 -1.69
C LYS A 208 -11.52 21.45 -2.67
N GLU A 209 -11.61 22.53 -3.43
CA GLU A 209 -12.58 22.71 -4.51
C GLU A 209 -12.45 21.61 -5.56
N CYS A 210 -11.24 21.34 -6.06
CA CYS A 210 -11.01 20.24 -7.00
C CYS A 210 -11.44 18.88 -6.44
N ALA A 211 -11.23 18.62 -5.15
CA ALA A 211 -11.68 17.37 -4.52
C ALA A 211 -13.22 17.24 -4.54
N LEU A 212 -13.93 18.35 -4.31
CA LEU A 212 -15.39 18.38 -4.35
C LEU A 212 -15.92 18.19 -5.77
N GLU A 213 -15.35 18.90 -6.75
CA GLU A 213 -15.75 18.76 -8.16
C GLU A 213 -15.53 17.34 -8.68
N ILE A 214 -14.38 16.74 -8.37
CA ILE A 214 -14.11 15.33 -8.72
C ILE A 214 -15.14 14.41 -8.07
N THR A 215 -15.48 14.66 -6.81
CA THR A 215 -16.48 13.86 -6.08
C THR A 215 -17.85 13.92 -6.77
N ASP A 216 -18.28 15.10 -7.18
CA ASP A 216 -19.58 15.29 -7.85
C ASP A 216 -19.60 14.64 -9.24
N ILE A 217 -18.50 14.72 -9.98
CA ILE A 217 -18.37 14.09 -11.30
C ILE A 217 -18.41 12.56 -11.16
N GLU A 218 -17.62 11.98 -10.26
CA GLU A 218 -17.59 10.53 -10.04
C GLU A 218 -18.92 9.99 -9.51
N ALA A 219 -19.64 10.77 -8.67
CA ALA A 219 -20.98 10.40 -8.22
C ALA A 219 -21.98 10.32 -9.39
N LYS A 220 -21.94 11.27 -10.32
CA LYS A 220 -22.79 11.23 -11.53
C LYS A 220 -22.43 10.04 -12.43
N MET A 221 -21.14 9.77 -12.61
CA MET A 221 -20.68 8.62 -13.40
C MET A 221 -21.09 7.29 -12.76
N GLN A 222 -21.04 7.17 -11.43
CA GLN A 222 -21.52 6.01 -10.69
C GLN A 222 -23.01 5.74 -10.96
N VAL A 223 -23.86 6.78 -10.90
CA VAL A 223 -25.31 6.62 -11.16
C VAL A 223 -25.55 6.07 -12.56
N ILE A 224 -24.88 6.62 -13.58
CA ILE A 224 -25.01 6.16 -14.96
C ILE A 224 -24.54 4.70 -15.09
N HIS A 225 -23.42 4.34 -14.45
CA HIS A 225 -22.91 2.96 -14.47
C HIS A 225 -23.88 1.97 -13.81
N SER A 226 -24.46 2.34 -12.67
CA SER A 226 -25.46 1.52 -11.97
C SER A 226 -26.73 1.36 -12.80
N GLU A 227 -27.19 2.40 -13.51
CA GLU A 227 -28.36 2.33 -14.39
C GLU A 227 -28.16 1.40 -15.59
N ILE A 228 -26.97 1.42 -16.22
CA ILE A 228 -26.65 0.55 -17.35
C ILE A 228 -26.52 -0.90 -16.88
N SER A 229 -25.80 -1.14 -15.79
CA SER A 229 -25.56 -2.48 -15.26
C SER A 229 -26.87 -3.18 -14.86
N ASN A 230 -27.83 -2.45 -14.28
CA ASN A 230 -29.13 -3.02 -13.93
C ASN A 230 -29.97 -3.42 -15.15
N ARG A 231 -29.87 -2.67 -16.25
CA ARG A 231 -30.60 -2.99 -17.50
C ARG A 231 -30.03 -4.21 -18.24
N GLU A 232 -28.74 -4.52 -18.06
CA GLU A 232 -28.13 -5.72 -18.64
C GLU A 232 -28.44 -7.00 -17.86
N MET A 233 -28.97 -6.88 -16.64
CA MET A 233 -29.37 -7.99 -15.77
C MET A 233 -30.88 -8.33 -15.84
N GLU A 234 -31.69 -7.49 -16.51
CA GLU A 234 -33.10 -7.75 -16.84
C GLU A 234 -33.25 -8.54 -18.16
#